data_AF-A0A2T1CR95-F1
#
_entry.id   AF-A0A2T1CR95-F1
#
_cell.length_a   1.000
_cell.length_b   1.000
_cell.length_c   1.000
_cell.angle_alpha   90.00
_cell.angle_beta   90.00
_cell.angle_gamma   90.00
#
_symmetry.space_group_name_H-M   'P 1'
#
loop_
_entity.id
_entity.type
_entity.pdbx_description
1 polymer ?
#
loop_
_entity_poly.entity_id
_entity_poly.type
_entity_poly.pdbx_seq_one_letter_code
_entity_poly.pdbx_strand_id
1 'polypeptide(L)'
;MSEISALNELTKECKYPLKITLTIDCQLNLYIFTVGYQNTLPAIAKYTEIPSNLETAISDLIIQYDVLANNKKLDLQALKEGNNLRLKPVNNQQSNQSKIKKVKFSSGLI
;
A
#
# COMPACT_ATOMS: atom_id res chain seq x y z
N MET A 1 -21.86 -20.74 -16.76
CA MET A 1 -20.82 -19.72 -16.58
C MET A 1 -21.32 -18.83 -15.46
N SER A 2 -20.69 -18.84 -14.27
CA SER A 2 -21.17 -17.99 -13.17
C SER A 2 -20.89 -16.54 -13.52
N GLU A 3 -21.90 -15.70 -13.47
CA GLU A 3 -21.77 -14.24 -13.61
C GLU A 3 -20.89 -13.74 -12.46
N ILE A 4 -19.62 -13.49 -12.75
CA ILE A 4 -18.74 -12.81 -11.80
C ILE A 4 -19.08 -11.33 -11.95
N SER A 5 -19.48 -10.70 -10.84
CA SER A 5 -19.84 -9.29 -10.82
C SER A 5 -18.63 -8.43 -11.23
N ALA A 6 -18.86 -7.33 -11.95
CA ALA A 6 -17.78 -6.46 -12.42
C ALA A 6 -16.92 -5.93 -11.26
N LEU A 7 -17.55 -5.69 -10.10
CA LEU A 7 -16.89 -5.31 -8.87
C LEU A 7 -15.92 -6.41 -8.36
N ASN A 8 -16.29 -7.68 -8.47
CA ASN A 8 -15.43 -8.79 -8.08
C ASN A 8 -14.17 -8.88 -8.95
N GLU A 9 -14.26 -8.60 -10.25
CA GLU A 9 -13.06 -8.56 -11.10
C GLU A 9 -12.15 -7.38 -10.75
N LEU A 10 -12.71 -6.18 -10.56
CA LEU A 10 -11.94 -4.98 -10.22
C LEU A 10 -11.24 -5.08 -8.86
N THR A 11 -11.83 -5.80 -7.91
CA THR A 11 -11.26 -5.94 -6.55
C THR A 11 -10.17 -7.01 -6.46
N LYS A 12 -10.02 -7.91 -7.44
CA LYS A 12 -8.91 -8.89 -7.47
C LYS A 12 -7.53 -8.24 -7.52
N GLU A 13 -7.45 -7.04 -8.07
CA GLU A 13 -6.20 -6.30 -8.18
C GLU A 13 -5.81 -5.61 -6.86
N CYS A 14 -6.67 -5.60 -5.85
CA CYS A 14 -6.39 -4.97 -4.57
C CYS A 14 -5.35 -5.77 -3.77
N LYS A 15 -4.14 -5.22 -3.59
CA LYS A 15 -3.11 -5.79 -2.71
C LYS A 15 -3.29 -5.41 -1.25
N TYR A 16 -3.96 -4.28 -1.02
CA TYR A 16 -4.20 -3.69 0.29
C TYR A 16 -5.71 -3.63 0.56
N PRO A 17 -6.16 -3.52 1.82
CA PRO A 17 -7.58 -3.36 2.12
C PRO A 17 -8.14 -2.06 1.52
N LEU A 18 -8.95 -2.19 0.46
CA LEU A 18 -9.66 -1.07 -0.16
C LEU A 18 -10.82 -0.66 0.74
N LYS A 19 -10.91 0.63 1.08
CA LYS A 19 -12.02 1.20 1.86
C LYS A 19 -13.01 1.86 0.91
N ILE A 20 -14.28 1.48 1.06
CA ILE A 20 -15.43 2.09 0.39
C ILE A 20 -16.29 2.67 1.50
N THR A 21 -16.63 3.95 1.44
CA THR A 21 -17.42 4.62 2.49
C THR A 21 -18.50 5.48 1.86
N LEU A 22 -19.70 5.39 2.42
CA LEU A 22 -20.81 6.29 2.15
C LEU A 22 -20.92 7.26 3.31
N THR A 23 -20.81 8.56 3.02
CA THR A 23 -21.06 9.64 3.98
C THR A 23 -22.29 10.41 3.55
N ILE A 24 -23.15 10.74 4.50
CA ILE A 24 -24.35 11.54 4.27
C ILE A 24 -24.12 12.90 4.93
N ASP A 25 -24.09 13.95 4.13
CA ASP A 25 -24.08 15.32 4.62
C ASP A 25 -25.52 15.83 4.68
N CYS A 26 -26.09 15.81 5.89
CA CYS A 26 -27.46 16.25 6.13
C CYS A 26 -27.65 17.77 6.03
N GLN A 27 -26.59 18.58 6.10
CA GLN A 27 -26.70 20.03 5.95
C GLN A 27 -26.85 20.41 4.48
N LEU A 28 -26.10 19.73 3.61
CA LEU A 28 -26.11 19.95 2.17
C LEU A 28 -27.06 19.01 1.43
N ASN A 29 -27.67 18.03 2.12
CA ASN A 29 -28.44 16.93 1.52
C ASN A 29 -27.66 16.20 0.41
N LEU A 30 -26.41 15.81 0.71
CA LEU A 30 -25.54 15.12 -0.23
C LEU A 30 -25.16 13.72 0.25
N TYR A 31 -25.11 12.79 -0.69
CA TYR A 31 -24.56 11.45 -0.53
C TYR A 31 -23.17 11.42 -1.15
N ILE A 32 -22.15 11.09 -0.36
CA ILE A 32 -20.75 11.12 -0.77
C ILE A 32 -20.21 9.71 -0.70
N PHE A 33 -19.81 9.16 -1.84
CA PHE A 33 -19.10 7.89 -1.92
C PHE A 33 -17.60 8.17 -2.03
N THR A 34 -16.81 7.50 -1.21
CA THR A 34 -15.36 7.57 -1.24
C THR A 34 -14.77 6.18 -1.39
N VAL A 35 -13.81 6.03 -2.29
CA VAL A 35 -13.07 4.79 -2.53
C VAL A 35 -11.58 5.08 -2.46
N GLY A 36 -10.84 4.30 -1.68
CA GLY A 36 -9.39 4.41 -1.66
C GLY A 36 -8.72 3.55 -0.60
N TYR A 37 -7.39 3.54 -0.61
CA TYR A 37 -6.62 2.91 0.44
C TYR A 37 -6.42 3.84 1.63
N GLN A 38 -6.06 3.24 2.76
CA GLN A 38 -5.63 4.01 3.91
C GLN A 38 -4.37 4.82 3.56
N ASN A 39 -4.35 6.10 3.94
CA ASN A 39 -3.25 7.05 3.70
C ASN A 39 -3.01 7.42 2.23
N THR A 40 -3.96 7.15 1.33
CA THR A 40 -3.94 7.64 -0.06
C THR A 40 -5.02 8.69 -0.29
N LEU A 41 -4.86 9.51 -1.32
CA LEU A 41 -5.93 10.40 -1.78
C LEU A 41 -7.05 9.56 -2.40
N PRO A 42 -8.26 9.52 -1.81
CA PRO A 42 -9.35 8.68 -2.32
C PRO A 42 -10.01 9.30 -3.56
N ALA A 43 -10.65 8.45 -4.37
CA ALA A 43 -11.65 8.91 -5.33
C ALA A 43 -12.96 9.24 -4.60
N ILE A 44 -13.63 10.32 -5.01
CA ILE A 44 -14.82 10.85 -4.34
C ILE A 44 -15.88 11.16 -5.39
N ALA A 45 -17.08 10.64 -5.21
CA ALA A 45 -18.26 11.03 -5.96
C ALA A 45 -19.33 11.59 -5.01
N LYS A 46 -20.07 12.59 -5.50
CA LYS A 46 -21.14 13.26 -4.75
C LYS A 46 -22.43 13.15 -5.53
N TYR A 47 -23.51 12.87 -4.84
CA TYR A 47 -24.83 12.71 -5.41
C TYR A 47 -25.87 13.46 -4.57
N THR A 48 -26.87 14.02 -5.23
CA THR A 48 -28.04 14.64 -4.59
C THR A 48 -29.07 13.60 -4.14
N GLU A 49 -28.95 12.37 -4.63
CA GLU A 49 -29.78 11.21 -4.28
C GLU A 49 -28.92 9.94 -4.28
N ILE A 50 -29.35 8.89 -3.59
CA ILE A 50 -28.62 7.61 -3.59
C ILE A 50 -28.70 7.00 -5.00
N PRO A 51 -27.57 6.63 -5.63
CA PRO A 51 -27.58 5.97 -6.93
C PRO A 51 -28.43 4.69 -6.91
N SER A 52 -29.26 4.50 -7.92
CA SER A 52 -30.12 3.32 -8.05
C SER A 52 -29.32 2.02 -8.21
N ASN A 53 -28.13 2.08 -8.80
CA ASN A 53 -27.18 0.98 -8.87
C ASN A 53 -25.88 1.33 -8.14
N LEU A 54 -25.79 0.89 -6.89
CA LEU A 54 -24.62 1.10 -6.04
C LEU A 54 -23.38 0.36 -6.57
N GLU A 55 -23.53 -0.82 -7.15
CA GLU A 55 -22.40 -1.60 -7.65
C GLU A 55 -21.69 -0.89 -8.80
N THR A 56 -22.46 -0.32 -9.75
CA THR A 56 -21.90 0.47 -10.84
C THR A 56 -21.23 1.74 -10.32
N ALA A 57 -21.88 2.48 -9.41
CA ALA A 57 -21.29 3.69 -8.83
C ALA A 57 -19.95 3.42 -8.12
N ILE A 58 -19.86 2.31 -7.37
CA ILE A 58 -18.62 1.88 -6.72
C ILE A 58 -17.59 1.45 -7.77
N SER A 59 -18.00 0.69 -8.79
CA SER A 59 -17.10 0.23 -9.86
C SER A 59 -16.47 1.40 -10.61
N ASP A 60 -17.27 2.42 -10.96
CA ASP A 60 -16.80 3.63 -11.62
C ASP A 60 -15.78 4.39 -10.75
N LEU A 61 -16.04 4.46 -9.44
CA LEU A 61 -15.11 5.06 -8.48
C LEU A 61 -13.80 4.27 -8.35
N ILE A 62 -13.86 2.93 -8.38
CA ILE A 62 -12.67 2.08 -8.36
C ILE A 62 -11.82 2.31 -9.62
N ILE A 63 -12.46 2.42 -10.78
CA ILE A 63 -11.78 2.72 -12.05
C ILE A 63 -11.11 4.09 -11.98
N GLN A 64 -11.82 5.12 -11.50
CA GLN A 64 -11.27 6.47 -11.32
C GLN A 64 -10.12 6.51 -10.32
N TYR A 65 -10.18 5.70 -9.26
CA TYR A 65 -9.14 5.64 -8.25
C TYR A 65 -7.82 5.07 -8.78
N ASP A 66 -7.84 4.21 -9.81
CA ASP A 66 -6.68 3.48 -10.33
C ASP A 66 -5.96 2.69 -9.23
N VAL A 67 -6.55 1.53 -8.91
CA VAL A 67 -6.06 0.58 -7.90
C VAL A 67 -4.61 0.16 -8.18
N LEU A 68 -4.26 -0.08 -9.44
CA LEU A 68 -2.93 -0.54 -9.83
C LEU A 68 -1.85 0.51 -9.58
N ALA A 69 -2.12 1.77 -9.94
CA ALA A 69 -1.19 2.85 -9.68
C ALA A 69 -1.01 3.09 -8.17
N ASN A 70 -2.09 3.04 -7.39
CA ASN A 70 -2.01 3.25 -5.95
C ASN A 70 -1.36 2.08 -5.20
N ASN A 71 -1.53 0.84 -5.65
CA ASN A 71 -0.75 -0.30 -5.16
C ASN A 71 0.75 -0.05 -5.30
N LYS A 72 1.21 0.41 -6.48
CA LYS A 72 2.63 0.70 -6.71
C LYS A 72 3.14 1.80 -5.78
N LYS A 73 2.33 2.85 -5.53
CA LYS A 73 2.68 3.93 -4.60
C LYS A 73 2.84 3.42 -3.17
N LEU A 74 1.91 2.57 -2.71
CA LEU A 74 1.98 1.97 -1.38
C LEU A 74 3.16 1.01 -1.24
N ASP A 75 3.44 0.18 -2.25
CA ASP A 75 4.62 -0.70 -2.29
C ASP A 75 5.91 0.14 -2.12
N LEU A 76 6.02 1.26 -2.84
CA LEU A 76 7.16 2.18 -2.72
C LEU A 76 7.24 2.86 -1.35
N GLN A 77 6.10 3.20 -0.75
CA GLN A 77 6.05 3.79 0.58
C GLN A 77 6.52 2.79 1.65
N ALA A 78 6.02 1.54 1.60
CA ALA A 78 6.43 0.47 2.50
C ALA A 78 7.94 0.18 2.40
N LEU A 79 8.52 0.22 1.19
CA LEU A 79 9.97 0.09 1.00
C LEU A 79 10.75 1.25 1.62
N LYS A 80 10.25 2.49 1.54
CA LYS A 80 10.88 3.65 2.18
C LYS A 80 10.82 3.55 3.70
N GLU A 81 9.67 3.16 4.25
CA GLU A 81 9.49 2.96 5.69
C GLU A 81 10.37 1.82 6.22
N GLY A 82 10.44 0.70 5.49
CA GLY A 82 11.34 -0.42 5.81
C GLY A 82 12.83 -0.06 5.74
N ASN A 83 13.23 0.82 4.79
CA ASN A 83 14.60 1.33 4.71
C ASN A 83 14.92 2.32 5.84
N ASN A 84 13.95 3.11 6.31
CA ASN A 84 14.13 3.97 7.49
C ASN A 84 14.21 3.17 8.80
N LEU A 85 13.63 1.95 8.82
CA LEU A 85 13.73 0.98 9.90
C LEU A 85 15.03 0.16 9.90
N ARG A 86 15.87 0.24 8.86
CA ARG A 86 17.27 -0.18 8.96
C ARG A 86 17.99 0.78 9.89
N LEU A 87 17.86 0.49 11.18
CA LEU A 87 18.67 1.03 12.26
C LEU A 87 20.10 1.17 11.76
N LYS A 88 20.67 2.38 11.88
CA LYS A 88 22.12 2.55 11.77
C LYS A 88 22.75 1.44 12.61
N PRO A 89 23.72 0.68 12.10
CA PRO A 89 24.42 -0.29 12.92
C PRO A 89 24.87 0.48 14.15
N VAL A 90 24.37 0.05 15.32
CA VAL A 90 24.79 0.62 16.59
C VAL A 90 26.29 0.38 16.61
N ASN A 91 27.07 1.44 16.48
CA ASN A 91 28.52 1.39 16.58
C ASN A 91 28.89 1.20 18.06
N ASN A 92 28.40 0.12 18.65
CA ASN A 92 28.67 -0.29 20.02
C ASN A 92 29.68 -1.42 20.00
N GLN A 93 30.85 -1.16 19.41
CA GLN A 93 32.06 -1.87 19.80
C GLN A 93 33.23 -0.89 19.77
N GLN A 94 33.45 -0.22 20.90
CA GLN A 94 34.80 -0.19 21.48
C GLN A 94 35.21 -1.66 21.70
N SER A 95 35.61 -2.37 20.64
CA SER A 95 36.40 -3.59 20.82
C SER A 95 37.85 -3.14 20.85
N ASN A 96 38.49 -3.35 22.00
CA ASN A 96 39.93 -3.28 22.13
C ASN A 96 40.54 -4.06 20.97
N GLN A 97 41.23 -3.37 20.06
CA GLN A 97 42.01 -3.98 19.00
C GLN A 97 43.09 -4.86 19.63
N SER A 98 42.77 -6.12 19.90
CA SER A 98 43.80 -7.14 20.04
C SER A 98 44.41 -7.31 18.65
N LYS A 99 45.73 -7.08 18.55
CA LYS A 99 46.48 -7.26 17.32
C LYS A 99 46.34 -8.71 16.87
N ILE A 100 45.49 -8.96 15.88
CA ILE A 100 45.42 -10.24 15.19
C ILE A 100 46.80 -10.45 14.54
N LYS A 101 47.65 -11.27 15.16
CA LYS A 101 48.88 -11.75 14.53
C LYS A 101 48.47 -12.59 13.32
N LYS A 102 48.74 -12.09 12.12
CA LYS A 102 48.65 -12.87 10.86
C LYS A 102 49.47 -14.15 11.03
N VAL A 103 48.80 -15.29 11.08
CA VAL A 103 49.44 -16.59 10.92
C VAL A 103 49.74 -16.76 9.44
N LYS A 104 51.03 -16.84 9.07
CA LYS A 104 51.45 -17.24 7.73
C LYS A 104 51.48 -18.75 7.69
N PHE A 105 50.63 -19.36 6.85
CA PHE A 105 50.82 -20.76 6.46
C PHE A 105 51.98 -20.80 5.47
N SER A 106 53.08 -21.45 5.85
CA SER A 106 54.19 -21.75 4.95
C SER A 106 53.72 -22.82 3.96
N SER A 107 53.71 -22.48 2.67
CA SER A 107 53.60 -23.45 1.59
C SER A 107 54.95 -24.18 1.44
N GLY A 108 55.00 -25.45 1.82
CA GLY A 108 56.10 -26.38 1.57
C GLY A 108 55.88 -27.65 2.41
N LEU A 109 55.90 -28.88 1.90
CA LEU A 109 56.33 -29.42 0.61
C LEU A 109 55.29 -30.46 0.12
N ILE A 110 55.40 -30.74 -1.18
CA ILE A 110 54.91 -31.93 -1.90
C ILE A 110 55.30 -33.21 -1.16
#